data_AF-A0A564UG71-F1
#
_entry.id   AF-A0A564UG71-F1
#
_cell.length_a   1.000
_cell.length_b   1.000
_cell.length_c   1.000
_cell.angle_alpha   90.00
_cell.angle_beta   90.00
_cell.angle_gamma   90.00
#
_symmetry.space_group_name_H-M   'P 1'
#
loop_
_entity.id
_entity.type
_entity.pdbx_description
1 polymer ?
#
loop_
_entity_poly.entity_id
_entity_poly.type
_entity_poly.pdbx_seq_one_letter_code
_entity_poly.pdbx_strand_id
1 'polypeptide(L)'
;MLKKEEMITLLKNDVVPALGCTEPVCVALCAANAGKMTENKIRSIEVEVNAGIYKNGMSAGIPGCDYVGLPYAAALGAYLKNPEKGLELLEDITPEILEQMKELCGMAAVSVKIKEQEQGLYVKCKIKTEADMITSVIRGTHTNLVYLEKNGKIIYEKNQENGQASDNTLIEALKQMTIAQIRQVADTASEEGLHFLMDGVDGRQTDKEIIHIMEQKK
;
A
#
# COMPACT_ATOMS: atom_id res chain seq x y z
N MET A 1 26.98 -10.07 11.60
CA MET A 1 26.56 -8.71 11.99
C MET A 1 26.50 -7.90 10.72
N LEU A 2 25.42 -7.15 10.51
CA LEU A 2 25.31 -6.24 9.36
C LEU A 2 26.42 -5.18 9.41
N LYS A 3 26.92 -4.80 8.24
CA LYS A 3 27.76 -3.62 8.06
C LYS A 3 26.90 -2.36 7.98
N LYS A 4 27.52 -1.20 8.16
CA LYS A 4 26.88 0.11 8.03
C LYS A 4 26.14 0.26 6.70
N GLU A 5 26.80 -0.11 5.60
CA GLU A 5 26.26 0.02 4.25
C GLU A 5 25.03 -0.88 4.06
N GLU A 6 25.09 -2.11 4.59
CA GLU A 6 24.00 -3.08 4.54
C GLU A 6 22.78 -2.62 5.37
N MET A 7 23.02 -2.01 6.54
CA MET A 7 21.97 -1.38 7.34
C MET A 7 21.34 -0.19 6.60
N ILE A 8 22.14 0.68 5.97
CA ILE A 8 21.63 1.82 5.21
C ILE A 8 20.81 1.33 4.00
N THR A 9 21.24 0.29 3.31
CA THR A 9 20.47 -0.32 2.22
C THR A 9 19.13 -0.87 2.72
N LEU A 10 19.13 -1.61 3.84
CA LEU A 10 17.91 -2.11 4.46
C LEU A 10 16.94 -0.95 4.79
N LEU A 11 17.43 0.11 5.43
CA LEU A 11 16.61 1.27 5.80
C LEU A 11 16.08 2.02 4.58
N LYS A 12 16.85 2.17 3.50
CA LYS A 12 16.38 2.82 2.26
C LYS A 12 15.29 2.02 1.55
N ASN A 13 15.32 0.70 1.66
CA ASN A 13 14.29 -0.16 1.08
C ASN A 13 12.98 -0.11 1.88
N ASP A 14 13.05 0.04 3.21
CA ASP A 14 11.90 -0.02 4.10
C ASP A 14 11.33 1.36 4.52
N VAL A 15 12.13 2.43 4.50
CA VAL A 15 11.70 3.79 4.86
C VAL A 15 11.38 4.57 3.59
N VAL A 16 10.16 4.37 3.09
CA VAL A 16 9.58 5.07 1.94
C VAL A 16 8.47 6.02 2.40
N PRO A 17 8.34 7.23 1.84
CA PRO A 17 7.22 8.11 2.12
C PRO A 17 5.88 7.42 1.85
N ALA A 18 4.95 7.57 2.78
CA ALA A 18 3.60 7.06 2.68
C ALA A 18 2.65 7.99 3.43
N LEU A 19 1.46 8.21 2.88
CA LEU A 19 0.40 8.91 3.57
C LEU A 19 -0.41 7.89 4.39
N GLY A 20 -0.47 8.06 5.71
CA GLY A 20 -1.27 7.23 6.61
C GLY A 20 -0.82 5.76 6.70
N CYS A 21 -1.74 4.87 7.13
CA CYS A 21 -1.47 3.44 7.21
C CYS A 21 -1.23 2.85 5.81
N THR A 22 -0.21 2.01 5.65
CA THR A 22 0.18 1.47 4.35
C THR A 22 -0.82 0.43 3.82
N GLU A 23 -1.66 -0.16 4.67
CA GLU A 23 -2.61 -1.19 4.25
C GLU A 23 -3.78 -0.65 3.38
N PRO A 24 -4.52 0.40 3.76
CA PRO A 24 -5.47 1.05 2.86
C PRO A 24 -4.83 1.53 1.55
N VAL A 25 -3.64 2.14 1.63
CA VAL A 25 -2.92 2.63 0.46
C VAL A 25 -2.54 1.50 -0.50
N CYS A 26 -2.07 0.36 0.02
CA CYS A 26 -1.78 -0.82 -0.78
C CYS A 26 -3.03 -1.38 -1.49
N VAL A 27 -4.17 -1.40 -0.81
CA VAL A 27 -5.45 -1.81 -1.42
C VAL A 27 -5.89 -0.82 -2.49
N ALA A 28 -5.76 0.48 -2.24
CA ALA A 28 -6.04 1.52 -3.22
C ALA A 28 -5.11 1.39 -4.44
N LEU A 29 -3.80 1.21 -4.23
CA LEU A 29 -2.82 1.03 -5.30
C LEU A 29 -3.11 -0.21 -6.15
N CYS A 30 -3.48 -1.33 -5.50
CA CYS A 30 -3.90 -2.53 -6.21
C CYS A 30 -5.12 -2.24 -7.10
N ALA A 31 -6.12 -1.56 -6.56
CA ALA A 31 -7.31 -1.16 -7.30
C ALA A 31 -7.02 -0.14 -8.41
N ALA A 32 -6.09 0.80 -8.21
CA ALA A 32 -5.69 1.78 -9.23
C ALA A 32 -5.04 1.13 -10.45
N ASN A 33 -4.22 0.08 -10.23
CA ASN A 33 -3.66 -0.71 -11.33
C ASN A 33 -4.76 -1.36 -12.19
N ALA A 34 -5.80 -1.92 -11.57
CA ALA A 34 -6.93 -2.46 -12.31
C ALA A 34 -7.80 -1.34 -12.93
N GLY A 35 -8.03 -0.25 -12.19
CA GLY A 35 -8.86 0.87 -12.57
C GLY A 35 -8.32 1.60 -13.80
N LYS A 36 -7.00 1.74 -13.93
CA LYS A 36 -6.33 2.33 -15.10
C LYS A 36 -6.66 1.61 -16.41
N MET A 37 -7.03 0.33 -16.34
CA MET A 37 -7.41 -0.49 -17.50
C MET A 37 -8.91 -0.39 -17.86
N THR A 38 -9.70 0.37 -17.07
CA THR A 38 -11.14 0.54 -17.26
C THR A 38 -11.47 1.79 -18.06
N GLU A 39 -12.34 1.63 -19.06
CA GLU A 39 -12.93 2.73 -19.85
C GLU A 39 -14.42 2.95 -19.52
N ASN A 40 -15.09 1.92 -19.00
CA ASN A 40 -16.52 1.90 -18.71
C ASN A 40 -16.82 2.11 -17.22
N LYS A 41 -18.08 2.42 -16.90
CA LYS A 41 -18.53 2.56 -15.50
C LYS A 41 -18.26 1.28 -14.72
N ILE A 42 -17.63 1.43 -13.55
CA ILE A 42 -17.38 0.34 -12.62
C ILE A 42 -18.71 -0.13 -12.03
N ARG A 43 -18.94 -1.44 -12.08
CA ARG A 43 -20.15 -2.10 -11.57
C ARG A 43 -19.93 -2.81 -10.26
N SER A 44 -18.74 -3.38 -10.05
CA SER A 44 -18.36 -3.94 -8.76
C SER A 44 -16.84 -4.02 -8.60
N ILE A 45 -16.41 -4.03 -7.34
CA ILE A 45 -15.02 -4.25 -6.93
C ILE A 45 -15.01 -5.38 -5.89
N GLU A 46 -14.22 -6.41 -6.15
CA GLU A 46 -13.98 -7.51 -5.22
C GLU A 46 -12.51 -7.51 -4.83
N VAL A 47 -12.23 -7.43 -3.53
CA VAL A 47 -10.87 -7.44 -2.99
C VAL A 47 -10.66 -8.68 -2.13
N GLU A 48 -9.58 -9.39 -2.41
CA GLU A 48 -9.07 -10.49 -1.58
C GLU A 48 -7.76 -10.04 -0.92
N VAL A 49 -7.66 -10.17 0.39
CA VAL A 49 -6.47 -9.80 1.17
C VAL A 49 -6.06 -10.92 2.12
N ASN A 50 -4.78 -10.97 2.52
CA ASN A 50 -4.38 -11.81 3.64
C ASN A 50 -4.94 -11.25 4.97
N ALA A 51 -4.90 -12.06 6.03
CA ALA A 51 -5.40 -11.67 7.34
C ALA A 51 -4.70 -10.43 7.94
N GLY A 52 -3.42 -10.23 7.61
CA GLY A 52 -2.63 -9.07 8.06
C GLY A 52 -3.14 -7.75 7.49
N ILE A 53 -3.34 -7.68 6.17
CA ILE A 53 -3.91 -6.49 5.53
C ILE A 53 -5.35 -6.27 6.01
N TYR A 54 -6.14 -7.33 6.14
CA TYR A 54 -7.52 -7.21 6.60
C TYR A 54 -7.62 -6.58 7.99
N LYS A 55 -6.90 -7.12 8.98
CA LYS A 55 -7.01 -6.66 10.37
C LYS A 55 -6.47 -5.23 10.55
N ASN A 56 -5.40 -4.86 9.83
CA ASN A 56 -4.77 -3.56 9.97
C ASN A 56 -5.51 -2.49 9.15
N GLY A 57 -6.04 -2.84 7.98
CA GLY A 57 -6.64 -1.90 7.06
C GLY A 57 -8.15 -1.69 7.21
N MET A 58 -8.89 -2.61 7.83
CA MET A 58 -10.36 -2.50 7.87
C MET A 58 -10.87 -1.32 8.71
N SER A 59 -10.14 -0.93 9.75
CA SER A 59 -10.49 0.20 10.63
C SER A 59 -9.49 1.35 10.52
N ALA A 60 -8.60 1.33 9.53
CA ALA A 60 -7.62 2.39 9.31
C ALA A 60 -8.25 3.56 8.53
N GLY A 61 -7.91 4.78 8.94
CA GLY A 61 -8.29 5.99 8.23
C GLY A 61 -7.62 6.08 6.86
N ILE A 62 -8.29 6.75 5.93
CA ILE A 62 -7.78 6.98 4.58
C ILE A 62 -7.37 8.45 4.45
N PRO A 63 -6.09 8.75 4.21
CA PRO A 63 -5.63 10.13 3.99
C PRO A 63 -6.43 10.84 2.91
N GLY A 64 -6.67 12.14 3.11
CA GLY A 64 -7.39 12.99 2.16
C GLY A 64 -8.91 12.84 2.19
N CYS A 65 -9.49 12.06 3.10
CA CYS A 65 -10.94 11.97 3.28
C CYS A 65 -11.36 11.49 4.68
N ASP A 66 -12.65 11.61 5.02
CA ASP A 66 -13.21 11.19 6.31
C ASP A 66 -13.60 9.70 6.38
N TYR A 67 -13.23 8.91 5.36
CA TYR A 67 -13.63 7.51 5.25
C TYR A 67 -12.59 6.57 5.86
N VAL A 68 -13.09 5.44 6.37
CA VAL A 68 -12.29 4.44 7.09
C VAL A 68 -12.55 3.07 6.48
N GLY A 69 -11.48 2.34 6.19
CA GLY A 69 -11.55 0.93 5.83
C GLY A 69 -11.33 0.58 4.36
N LEU A 70 -11.02 -0.69 4.14
CA LEU A 70 -10.58 -1.23 2.85
C LEU A 70 -11.58 -1.06 1.69
N PRO A 71 -12.92 -1.16 1.87
CA PRO A 71 -13.86 -0.95 0.76
C PRO A 71 -13.72 0.45 0.14
N TYR A 72 -13.62 1.48 0.97
CA TYR A 72 -13.47 2.86 0.51
C TYR A 72 -12.12 3.08 -0.16
N ALA A 73 -11.04 2.51 0.39
CA ALA A 73 -9.71 2.60 -0.21
C ALA A 73 -9.67 1.95 -1.61
N ALA A 74 -10.29 0.78 -1.76
CA ALA A 74 -10.39 0.10 -3.05
C ALA A 74 -11.16 0.93 -4.08
N ALA A 75 -12.29 1.51 -3.68
CA ALA A 75 -13.10 2.36 -4.55
C ALA A 75 -12.34 3.64 -4.97
N LEU A 76 -11.68 4.32 -4.04
CA LEU A 76 -10.86 5.49 -4.34
C LEU A 76 -9.76 5.16 -5.34
N GLY A 77 -8.98 4.11 -5.09
CA GLY A 77 -7.92 3.68 -6.00
C GLY A 77 -8.44 3.37 -7.40
N ALA A 78 -9.56 2.65 -7.50
CA ALA A 78 -10.18 2.30 -8.78
C ALA A 78 -10.61 3.52 -9.62
N TYR A 79 -11.02 4.62 -8.98
CA TYR A 79 -11.40 5.86 -9.66
C TYR A 79 -10.23 6.83 -9.88
N LEU A 80 -9.22 6.82 -9.00
CA LEU A 80 -8.00 7.62 -9.15
C LEU A 80 -7.19 7.21 -10.38
N LYS A 81 -7.06 5.90 -10.64
CA LYS A 81 -6.40 5.35 -11.85
C LYS A 81 -4.96 5.83 -12.09
N ASN A 82 -4.27 6.26 -11.04
CA ASN A 82 -2.92 6.85 -11.04
C ASN A 82 -1.87 5.96 -10.33
N PRO A 83 -1.76 4.64 -10.63
CA PRO A 83 -0.85 3.72 -9.93
C PRO A 83 0.64 4.12 -10.00
N GLU A 84 1.02 4.97 -10.95
CA GLU A 84 2.37 5.53 -11.04
C GLU A 84 2.79 6.36 -9.82
N LYS A 85 1.84 6.86 -9.02
CA LYS A 85 2.11 7.59 -7.77
C LYS A 85 2.44 6.69 -6.57
N GLY A 86 2.39 5.37 -6.72
CA GLY A 86 2.79 4.45 -5.65
C GLY A 86 2.01 4.70 -4.35
N LEU A 87 2.71 4.98 -3.25
CA LEU A 87 2.09 5.20 -1.94
C LEU A 87 1.51 6.61 -1.74
N GLU A 88 1.71 7.51 -2.71
CA GLU A 88 1.23 8.90 -2.70
C GLU A 88 -0.04 9.07 -3.53
N LEU A 89 -0.61 7.99 -4.08
CA LEU A 89 -1.74 8.06 -5.02
C LEU A 89 -2.98 8.79 -4.47
N LEU A 90 -3.16 8.81 -3.15
CA LEU A 90 -4.30 9.41 -2.47
C LEU A 90 -4.22 10.95 -2.40
N GLU A 91 -3.11 11.56 -2.79
CA GLU A 91 -3.00 13.03 -2.90
C GLU A 91 -3.93 13.63 -3.95
N ASP A 92 -4.29 12.86 -4.96
CA ASP A 92 -5.13 13.32 -6.08
C ASP A 92 -6.62 13.12 -5.82
N ILE A 93 -7.04 12.88 -4.57
CA ILE A 93 -8.47 12.75 -4.25
C ILE A 93 -9.18 14.07 -4.57
N THR A 94 -10.15 13.99 -5.46
CA THR A 94 -11.03 15.12 -5.82
C THR A 94 -12.44 14.91 -5.29
N PRO A 95 -13.26 15.99 -5.17
CA PRO A 95 -14.68 15.86 -4.81
C PRO A 95 -15.47 14.94 -5.75
N GLU A 96 -15.12 14.91 -7.04
CA GLU A 96 -15.75 14.02 -8.03
C GLU A 96 -15.46 12.55 -7.74
N ILE A 97 -14.20 12.21 -7.47
CA ILE A 97 -13.78 10.85 -7.09
C ILE A 97 -14.46 10.42 -5.79
N LEU A 98 -14.57 11.33 -4.81
CA LEU A 98 -15.27 11.04 -3.55
C LEU A 98 -16.75 10.70 -3.80
N GLU A 99 -17.42 11.39 -4.72
CA GLU A 99 -18.82 11.13 -5.02
C GLU A 99 -19.01 9.79 -5.77
N GLN A 100 -18.14 9.49 -6.74
CA GLN A 100 -18.13 8.21 -7.45
C GLN A 100 -17.88 7.02 -6.50
N MET A 101 -16.95 7.19 -5.56
CA MET A 101 -16.69 6.21 -4.52
C MET A 101 -17.91 6.02 -3.61
N LYS A 102 -18.54 7.11 -3.15
CA LYS A 102 -19.74 7.04 -2.29
C LYS A 102 -20.89 6.31 -2.98
N GLU A 103 -21.15 6.61 -4.25
CA GLU A 103 -22.18 5.93 -5.03
C GLU A 103 -21.92 4.42 -5.07
N LEU A 104 -20.70 4.02 -5.43
CA LEU A 104 -20.33 2.61 -5.57
C LEU A 104 -20.40 1.85 -4.23
N CYS A 105 -19.88 2.44 -3.16
CA CYS A 105 -19.92 1.85 -1.82
C CYS A 105 -21.36 1.81 -1.26
N GLY A 106 -22.16 2.86 -1.48
CA GLY A 106 -23.55 2.94 -1.06
C GLY A 106 -24.46 1.90 -1.72
N MET A 107 -24.09 1.44 -2.92
CA MET A 107 -24.75 0.32 -3.61
C MET A 107 -24.30 -1.06 -3.12
N ALA A 108 -23.45 -1.15 -2.10
CA ALA A 108 -22.81 -2.39 -1.64
C ALA A 108 -22.07 -3.14 -2.76
N ALA A 109 -21.56 -2.40 -3.77
CA ALA A 109 -20.88 -2.97 -4.93
C ALA A 109 -19.37 -3.19 -4.69
N VAL A 110 -18.88 -2.89 -3.49
CA VAL A 110 -17.48 -3.11 -3.09
C VAL A 110 -17.44 -4.10 -1.94
N SER A 111 -16.67 -5.18 -2.11
CA SER A 111 -16.52 -6.23 -1.10
C SER A 111 -15.05 -6.53 -0.83
N VAL A 112 -14.75 -6.86 0.42
CA VAL A 112 -13.41 -7.25 0.86
C VAL A 112 -13.53 -8.54 1.64
N LYS A 113 -12.74 -9.55 1.26
CA LYS A 113 -12.73 -10.87 1.92
C LYS A 113 -11.31 -11.31 2.22
N ILE A 114 -11.18 -12.12 3.28
CA ILE A 114 -9.90 -12.72 3.68
C ILE A 114 -9.64 -13.95 2.80
N LYS A 115 -8.41 -14.07 2.29
CA LYS A 115 -7.89 -15.28 1.67
C LYS A 115 -6.92 -15.95 2.64
N GLU A 116 -7.45 -16.82 3.49
CA GLU A 116 -6.73 -17.39 4.65
C GLU A 116 -5.43 -18.12 4.32
N GLN A 117 -5.33 -18.69 3.11
CA GLN A 117 -4.18 -19.47 2.67
C GLN A 117 -2.99 -18.61 2.19
N GLU A 118 -3.19 -17.31 1.98
CA GLU A 118 -2.12 -16.41 1.52
C GLU A 118 -1.24 -15.97 2.69
N GLN A 119 0.06 -16.25 2.57
CA GLN A 119 1.09 -15.81 3.51
C GLN A 119 1.80 -14.56 3.00
N GLY A 120 2.35 -13.78 3.91
CA GLY A 120 2.97 -12.49 3.58
C GLY A 120 1.95 -11.48 3.05
N LEU A 121 2.43 -10.33 2.57
CA LEU A 121 1.57 -9.29 2.02
C LEU A 121 0.91 -9.78 0.72
N TYR A 122 -0.42 -9.75 0.68
CA TYR A 122 -1.22 -10.13 -0.48
C TYR A 122 -2.45 -9.24 -0.59
N VAL A 123 -2.64 -8.66 -1.77
CA VAL A 123 -3.86 -8.00 -2.19
C VAL A 123 -4.16 -8.42 -3.62
N LYS A 124 -5.39 -8.86 -3.88
CA LYS A 124 -5.92 -9.05 -5.23
C LYS A 124 -7.18 -8.23 -5.37
N CYS A 125 -7.22 -7.39 -6.39
CA CYS A 125 -8.38 -6.61 -6.74
C CYS A 125 -8.95 -7.10 -8.07
N LYS A 126 -10.26 -7.33 -8.12
CA LYS A 126 -11.01 -7.60 -9.33
C LYS A 126 -12.05 -6.52 -9.53
N ILE A 127 -11.95 -5.82 -10.66
CA ILE A 127 -12.91 -4.79 -11.06
C ILE A 127 -13.75 -5.34 -12.20
N LYS A 128 -15.06 -5.23 -12.06
CA LYS A 128 -16.03 -5.52 -13.13
C LYS A 128 -16.64 -4.22 -13.61
N THR A 129 -16.62 -3.99 -14.90
CA THR A 129 -17.37 -2.91 -15.57
C THR A 129 -18.54 -3.51 -16.34
N GLU A 130 -19.22 -2.69 -17.16
CA GLU A 130 -20.25 -3.18 -18.07
C GLU A 130 -19.72 -4.14 -19.13
N ALA A 131 -18.48 -3.96 -19.57
CA ALA A 131 -17.90 -4.70 -20.69
C ALA A 131 -16.68 -5.55 -20.30
N ASP A 132 -15.97 -5.17 -19.23
CA ASP A 132 -14.66 -5.71 -18.91
C ASP A 132 -14.60 -6.30 -17.51
N MET A 133 -13.70 -7.27 -17.34
CA MET A 133 -13.22 -7.76 -16.05
C MET A 133 -11.70 -7.59 -16.00
N ILE A 134 -11.21 -6.92 -14.96
CA ILE A 134 -9.79 -6.64 -14.76
C ILE A 134 -9.37 -7.19 -13.41
N THR A 135 -8.24 -7.88 -13.36
CA THR A 135 -7.66 -8.40 -12.11
C THR A 135 -6.25 -7.88 -11.95
N SER A 136 -5.93 -7.32 -10.78
CA SER A 136 -4.57 -6.96 -10.38
C SER A 136 -4.19 -7.68 -9.08
N VAL A 137 -2.90 -7.96 -8.89
CA VAL A 137 -2.38 -8.58 -7.67
C VAL A 137 -1.08 -7.91 -7.23
N ILE A 138 -1.04 -7.47 -5.97
CA ILE A 138 0.17 -7.01 -5.27
C ILE A 138 0.58 -8.09 -4.26
N ARG A 139 1.89 -8.41 -4.24
CA ARG A 139 2.45 -9.42 -3.32
C ARG A 139 3.82 -9.02 -2.79
N GLY A 140 4.14 -9.48 -1.58
CA GLY A 140 5.47 -9.34 -0.97
C GLY A 140 5.68 -7.98 -0.31
N THR A 141 5.63 -6.90 -1.08
CA THR A 141 5.69 -5.51 -0.58
C THR A 141 4.47 -4.71 -1.01
N HIS A 142 4.18 -3.59 -0.33
CA HIS A 142 2.96 -2.79 -0.51
C HIS A 142 2.79 -2.20 -1.92
N THR A 143 3.85 -2.18 -2.74
CA THR A 143 3.86 -1.60 -4.09
C THR A 143 4.20 -2.59 -5.20
N ASN A 144 4.57 -3.83 -4.87
CA ASN A 144 5.04 -4.81 -5.84
C ASN A 144 3.86 -5.49 -6.55
N LEU A 145 3.40 -4.88 -7.64
CA LEU A 145 2.49 -5.50 -8.61
C LEU A 145 3.18 -6.75 -9.20
N VAL A 146 2.51 -7.89 -9.13
CA VAL A 146 3.01 -9.16 -9.68
C VAL A 146 2.16 -9.70 -10.82
N TYR A 147 0.92 -9.19 -10.97
CA TYR A 147 -0.02 -9.69 -11.95
C TYR A 147 -1.04 -8.62 -12.33
N LEU A 148 -1.34 -8.52 -13.63
CA LEU A 148 -2.41 -7.70 -14.20
C LEU A 148 -3.01 -8.41 -15.42
N GLU A 149 -4.31 -8.59 -15.43
CA GLU A 149 -5.06 -9.25 -16.50
C GLU A 149 -6.32 -8.44 -16.85
N LYS A 150 -6.65 -8.35 -18.14
CA LYS A 150 -7.93 -7.82 -18.63
C LYS A 150 -8.60 -8.86 -19.53
N ASN A 151 -9.82 -9.25 -19.20
CA ASN A 151 -10.64 -10.19 -19.97
C ASN A 151 -9.92 -11.52 -20.31
N GLY A 152 -9.20 -12.11 -19.35
CA GLY A 152 -8.45 -13.35 -19.57
C GLY A 152 -7.11 -13.16 -20.29
N LYS A 153 -6.77 -11.94 -20.72
CA LYS A 153 -5.47 -11.61 -21.33
C LYS A 153 -4.53 -11.02 -20.29
N ILE A 154 -3.45 -11.73 -20.02
CA ILE A 154 -2.36 -11.26 -19.14
C ILE A 154 -1.68 -10.06 -19.82
N ILE A 155 -1.68 -8.92 -19.13
CA ILE A 155 -1.01 -7.69 -19.54
C ILE A 155 0.37 -7.60 -18.89
N TYR A 156 0.47 -8.04 -17.63
CA TYR A 156 1.70 -8.04 -16.87
C TYR A 156 1.73 -9.24 -15.93
N GLU A 157 2.87 -9.91 -15.86
CA GLU A 157 3.14 -10.96 -14.89
C GLU A 157 4.63 -10.94 -14.53
N LYS A 158 4.92 -10.94 -13.22
CA LYS A 158 6.28 -10.97 -12.69
C LYS A 158 6.62 -12.39 -12.27
N ASN A 159 7.51 -13.05 -13.01
CA ASN A 159 8.03 -14.37 -12.63
C ASN A 159 8.70 -14.28 -11.26
N GLN A 160 8.21 -15.05 -10.28
CA GLN A 160 8.65 -14.99 -8.89
C GLN A 160 10.07 -15.57 -8.64
N GLU A 161 10.78 -16.02 -9.67
CA GLU A 161 12.01 -16.80 -9.48
C GLU A 161 13.25 -16.01 -9.01
N ASN A 162 13.29 -14.67 -9.06
CA ASN A 162 14.56 -13.95 -8.84
C ASN A 162 14.53 -12.71 -7.93
N GLY A 163 13.48 -12.51 -7.12
CA GLY A 163 13.29 -11.23 -6.41
C GLY A 163 13.62 -11.18 -4.91
N GLN A 164 13.77 -12.32 -4.23
CA GLN A 164 13.73 -12.37 -2.75
C GLN A 164 15.01 -12.85 -2.06
N ALA A 165 16.06 -13.19 -2.81
CA ALA A 165 17.26 -13.78 -2.21
C ALA A 165 18.10 -12.78 -1.40
N SER A 166 18.22 -11.52 -1.83
CA SER A 166 19.08 -10.53 -1.18
C SER A 166 18.45 -9.92 0.08
N ASP A 167 17.19 -9.50 0.02
CA ASP A 167 16.51 -8.83 1.15
C ASP A 167 16.26 -9.80 2.32
N ASN A 168 15.90 -11.06 2.03
CA ASN A 168 15.81 -12.08 3.09
C ASN A 168 17.14 -12.27 3.80
N THR A 169 18.27 -12.18 3.09
CA THR A 169 19.59 -12.38 3.71
C THR A 169 19.91 -11.26 4.71
N LEU A 170 19.59 -10.00 4.38
CA LEU A 170 19.79 -8.86 5.28
C LEU A 170 18.83 -8.91 6.49
N ILE A 171 17.57 -9.26 6.26
CA ILE A 171 16.57 -9.40 7.33
C ILE A 171 16.95 -10.55 8.27
N GLU A 172 17.39 -11.69 7.75
CA GLU A 172 17.86 -12.80 8.59
C GLU A 172 19.12 -12.40 9.38
N ALA A 173 20.05 -11.68 8.77
CA ALA A 173 21.21 -11.14 9.49
C ALA A 173 20.82 -10.18 10.62
N LEU A 174 19.80 -9.33 10.40
CA LEU A 174 19.26 -8.43 11.43
C LEU A 174 18.62 -9.20 12.59
N LYS A 175 17.82 -10.24 12.30
CA LYS A 175 17.16 -11.08 13.32
C LYS A 175 18.13 -11.79 14.25
N GLN A 176 19.35 -12.08 13.78
CA GLN A 176 20.40 -12.70 14.58
C GLN A 176 21.22 -11.69 15.42
N MET A 177 20.98 -10.39 15.28
CA MET A 177 21.69 -9.36 16.03
C MET A 177 21.00 -9.05 17.36
N THR A 178 21.81 -8.81 18.39
CA THR A 178 21.35 -8.24 19.66
C THR A 178 21.12 -6.74 19.52
N ILE A 179 20.31 -6.16 20.43
CA ILE A 179 20.09 -4.71 20.49
C ILE A 179 21.41 -3.93 20.62
N ALA A 180 22.40 -4.45 21.36
CA ALA A 180 23.70 -3.83 21.50
C ALA A 180 24.47 -3.78 20.16
N GLN A 181 24.38 -4.84 19.36
CA GLN A 181 24.99 -4.88 18.03
C GLN A 181 24.27 -3.96 17.04
N ILE A 182 22.94 -3.88 17.09
CA ILE A 182 22.16 -2.94 16.27
C ILE A 182 22.59 -1.50 16.59
N ARG A 183 22.66 -1.14 17.87
CA ARG A 183 23.16 0.16 18.32
C ARG A 183 24.57 0.43 17.83
N GLN A 184 25.47 -0.54 17.96
CA GLN A 184 26.86 -0.37 17.53
C GLN A 184 26.97 -0.04 16.03
N VAL A 185 26.17 -0.68 15.18
CA VAL A 185 26.15 -0.37 13.74
C VAL A 185 25.53 1.00 13.49
N ALA A 186 24.43 1.34 14.18
CA ALA A 186 23.80 2.65 14.09
C ALA A 186 24.76 3.79 14.47
N ASP A 187 25.56 3.63 15.52
CA ASP A 187 26.55 4.60 16.00
C ASP A 187 27.68 4.86 14.98
N THR A 188 27.85 4.00 13.95
CA THR A 188 28.81 4.23 12.85
C THR A 188 28.24 5.03 11.68
N ALA A 189 26.93 5.22 11.62
CA ALA A 189 26.29 6.01 10.57
C ALA A 189 26.53 7.51 10.80
N SER A 190 26.83 8.23 9.71
CA SER A 190 26.91 9.70 9.79
C SER A 190 25.52 10.30 9.60
N GLU A 191 25.34 11.53 10.06
CA GLU A 191 24.08 12.26 9.91
C GLU A 191 23.67 12.38 8.43
N GLU A 192 24.63 12.67 7.54
CA GLU A 192 24.38 12.76 6.10
C GLU A 192 23.93 11.41 5.51
N GLY A 193 24.47 10.31 6.02
CA GLY A 193 24.11 8.95 5.59
C GLY A 193 22.68 8.55 5.98
N LEU A 194 22.09 9.22 6.97
CA LEU A 194 20.75 8.97 7.50
C LEU A 194 19.74 10.08 7.17
N HIS A 195 20.14 11.14 6.47
CA HIS A 195 19.28 12.29 6.18
C HIS A 195 17.96 11.91 5.50
N PHE A 196 17.96 10.91 4.63
CA PHE A 196 16.75 10.39 3.95
C PHE A 196 15.66 9.91 4.92
N LEU A 197 15.99 9.57 6.17
CA LEU A 197 15.00 9.19 7.18
C LEU A 197 14.09 10.36 7.56
N MET A 198 14.52 11.60 7.35
CA MET A 198 13.71 12.79 7.60
C MET A 198 12.53 12.90 6.63
N ASP A 199 12.66 12.38 5.42
CA ASP A 199 11.56 12.34 4.43
C ASP A 199 10.35 11.54 4.97
N GLY A 200 10.61 10.48 5.74
CA GLY A 200 9.57 9.70 6.43
C GLY A 200 8.97 10.39 7.66
N VAL A 201 9.61 11.43 8.21
CA VAL A 201 9.05 12.27 9.28
C VAL A 201 8.10 13.31 8.68
N ASP A 202 8.48 13.91 7.55
CA ASP A 202 7.66 14.91 6.86
C ASP A 202 6.44 14.30 6.17
N GLY A 203 6.53 13.07 5.64
CA GLY A 203 5.37 12.35 5.07
C GLY A 203 4.27 11.98 6.08
N ARG A 204 4.56 11.98 7.39
CA ARG A 204 3.58 11.73 8.48
C ARG A 204 2.86 13.01 8.95
N GLN A 205 2.93 14.12 8.20
CA GLN A 205 2.31 15.38 8.59
C GLN A 205 0.79 15.29 8.84
N THR A 206 0.11 14.27 8.30
CA THR A 206 -1.32 13.97 8.58
C THR A 206 -1.58 13.59 10.04
N ASP A 207 -0.62 12.96 10.74
CA ASP A 207 -0.77 12.66 12.18
C ASP A 207 -0.67 13.94 13.03
N LYS A 208 0.09 14.95 12.59
CA LYS A 208 0.21 16.25 13.30
C LYS A 208 -1.09 17.05 13.23
N GLU A 209 -1.81 17.00 12.11
CA GLU A 209 -3.12 17.66 12.00
C GLU A 209 -4.17 16.99 12.89
N ILE A 210 -4.17 15.66 12.99
CA ILE A 210 -5.05 14.94 13.92
C ILE A 210 -4.72 15.28 15.38
N ILE A 211 -3.43 15.33 15.75
CA ILE A 211 -3.01 15.75 17.09
C ILE A 211 -3.42 17.21 17.35
N HIS A 212 -3.24 18.11 16.39
CA HIS A 212 -3.64 19.51 16.50
C HIS A 212 -5.17 19.67 16.66
N ILE A 213 -5.98 18.89 15.93
CA ILE A 213 -7.44 18.87 16.07
C ILE A 213 -7.87 18.30 17.43
N MET A 214 -7.15 17.31 17.97
CA MET A 214 -7.43 16.75 19.30
C MET A 214 -7.01 17.69 20.44
N GLU A 215 -5.98 18.51 20.25
CA GLU A 215 -5.53 19.51 21.23
C GLU A 215 -6.44 20.76 21.25
N GLN A 216 -7.04 21.14 20.12
CA GLN A 216 -8.01 22.26 20.01
C GLN A 216 -9.40 21.92 20.58
N LYS A 217 -9.66 20.65 20.94
CA LYS A 217 -10.94 20.17 21.53
C LYS A 217 -10.87 19.92 23.04
N LYS A 218 -9.81 20.35 23.72
CA LYS A 218 -9.72 20.42 25.18
C LYS A 218 -9.89 21.87 25.66
#